data_AF-A0A4S2AAI7-F1
#
_entry.id   AF-A0A4S2AAI7-F1
#
_cell.length_a   1.000
_cell.length_b   1.000
_cell.length_c   1.000
_cell.angle_alpha   90.00
_cell.angle_beta   90.00
_cell.angle_gamma   90.00
#
_symmetry.space_group_name_H-M   'P 1'
#
loop_
_entity.id
_entity.type
_entity.pdbx_description
1 polymer ?
#
loop_
_entity_poly.entity_id
_entity_poly.type
_entity_poly.pdbx_seq_one_letter_code
_entity_poly.pdbx_strand_id
1 'polypeptide(L)'
;MKQWTKERSASRPAELQLVAPDTYIQRRNIQQEEHAATEEAAAYTDYVCESREIPVSEYEMLKSIEEIRTEEAVTAAIDEYTMQLMEGGLL
;
A
#
# COMPACT_ATOMS: atom_id res chain seq x y z
N MET A 1 -6.75 -2.63 -16.43
CA MET A 1 -6.27 -2.76 -15.03
C MET A 1 -6.78 -4.08 -14.50
N LYS A 2 -5.90 -4.98 -14.02
CA LYS A 2 -6.39 -6.24 -13.42
C LYS A 2 -7.23 -5.90 -12.18
N GLN A 3 -8.33 -6.64 -12.00
CA GLN A 3 -9.28 -6.40 -10.93
C GLN A 3 -8.68 -6.85 -9.59
N TRP A 4 -8.91 -6.05 -8.56
CA TRP A 4 -8.62 -6.44 -7.18
C TRP A 4 -9.65 -7.49 -6.74
N THR A 5 -9.16 -8.55 -6.10
CA THR A 5 -10.00 -9.66 -5.64
C THR A 5 -9.93 -9.74 -4.13
N LYS A 6 -11.10 -9.89 -3.48
CA LYS A 6 -11.16 -10.07 -2.02
C LYS A 6 -10.55 -11.44 -1.65
N GLU A 7 -9.49 -11.41 -0.85
CA GLU A 7 -8.81 -12.59 -0.30
C GLU A 7 -9.03 -12.62 1.22
N ARG A 8 -9.20 -13.83 1.76
CA ARG A 8 -9.29 -14.08 3.20
C ARG A 8 -8.20 -15.04 3.63
N SER A 9 -7.50 -14.70 4.70
CA SER A 9 -6.36 -15.46 5.22
C SER A 9 -6.47 -15.62 6.72
N ALA A 10 -6.17 -16.82 7.25
CA ALA A 10 -6.17 -17.07 8.70
C ALA A 10 -5.02 -16.37 9.45
N SER A 11 -4.02 -15.89 8.72
CA SER A 11 -2.88 -15.15 9.25
C SER A 11 -2.66 -13.90 8.41
N ARG A 12 -2.07 -12.87 9.00
CA ARG A 12 -1.82 -11.60 8.32
C ARG A 12 -0.93 -11.83 7.09
N PRO A 13 -1.45 -11.64 5.86
CA PRO A 13 -0.66 -11.87 4.66
C PRO A 13 0.36 -10.74 4.45
N ALA A 14 1.40 -11.02 3.68
CA ALA A 14 2.35 -9.99 3.26
C ALA A 14 1.74 -9.08 2.18
N GLU A 15 1.96 -7.77 2.29
CA GLU A 15 1.48 -6.76 1.34
C GLU A 15 2.05 -6.94 -0.07
N LEU A 16 3.25 -7.50 -0.18
CA LEU A 16 3.84 -7.89 -1.46
C LEU A 16 4.52 -9.24 -1.30
N GLN A 17 4.24 -10.16 -2.21
CA GLN A 17 4.87 -11.47 -2.21
C GLN A 17 5.15 -11.92 -3.65
N LEU A 18 6.36 -12.45 -3.89
CA LEU A 18 6.72 -13.05 -5.17
C LEU A 18 6.10 -14.44 -5.27
N VAL A 19 5.26 -14.67 -6.26
CA VAL A 19 4.56 -15.96 -6.48
C VAL A 19 5.05 -16.69 -7.72
N ALA A 20 5.67 -15.98 -8.66
CA ALA A 20 6.36 -16.51 -9.82
C ALA A 20 7.60 -15.65 -10.12
N PRO A 21 8.55 -16.10 -10.98
CA PRO A 21 9.80 -15.38 -11.23
C PRO A 21 9.63 -13.89 -11.58
N ASP A 22 8.57 -13.55 -12.32
CA ASP A 22 8.29 -12.19 -12.78
C ASP A 22 6.91 -11.67 -12.33
N THR A 23 6.30 -12.30 -11.31
CA THR A 23 4.95 -11.95 -10.84
C THR A 23 4.90 -11.79 -9.33
N TYR A 24 4.48 -10.60 -8.89
CA TYR A 24 4.08 -10.34 -7.52
C TYR A 24 2.56 -10.54 -7.34
N ILE A 25 2.17 -10.95 -6.15
CA ILE A 25 0.84 -10.69 -5.61
C ILE A 25 0.94 -9.47 -4.70
N GLN A 26 0.26 -8.40 -5.07
CA GLN A 26 0.12 -7.20 -4.28
C GLN A 26 -1.17 -7.31 -3.49
N ARG A 27 -1.09 -7.07 -2.18
CA ARG A 27 -2.22 -7.04 -1.25
C ARG A 27 -2.32 -5.67 -0.61
N ARG A 28 -3.53 -5.16 -0.49
CA ARG A 28 -3.84 -3.88 0.17
C ARG A 28 -5.05 -4.02 1.07
N ASN A 29 -5.28 -3.01 1.92
CA ASN A 29 -6.43 -2.95 2.82
C ASN A 29 -6.55 -4.20 3.70
N ILE A 30 -5.42 -4.66 4.27
CA ILE A 30 -5.39 -5.82 5.17
C ILE A 30 -6.05 -5.43 6.49
N GLN A 31 -7.22 -6.01 6.74
CA GLN A 31 -8.01 -5.78 7.95
C GLN A 31 -8.21 -7.10 8.69
N GLN A 32 -8.16 -7.05 10.01
CA GLN A 32 -8.50 -8.19 10.87
C GLN A 32 -10.00 -8.16 11.13
N GLU A 33 -10.69 -9.25 10.84
CA GLU A 33 -12.10 -9.46 11.20
C GLU A 33 -12.18 -10.49 12.33
N GLU A 34 -12.77 -10.08 13.45
CA GLU A 34 -13.04 -10.95 14.59
C GLU A 34 -14.46 -11.49 14.49
N HIS A 35 -14.59 -12.81 14.49
CA HIS A 35 -15.87 -13.49 14.46
C HIS A 35 -16.15 -14.07 15.84
N ALA A 36 -17.22 -13.59 16.47
CA ALA A 36 -17.67 -14.10 17.77
C ALA A 36 -18.09 -15.57 17.67
N ALA A 37 -17.97 -16.29 18.80
CA ALA A 37 -18.46 -17.66 18.88
C ALA A 37 -19.99 -17.69 18.70
N THR A 38 -20.46 -18.62 17.87
CA THR A 38 -21.88 -18.96 17.74
C THR A 38 -22.13 -20.32 18.39
N GLU A 39 -23.39 -20.72 18.53
CA GLU A 39 -23.74 -22.06 19.05
C GLU A 39 -23.14 -23.21 18.21
N GLU A 40 -22.78 -22.93 16.95
CA GLU A 40 -22.27 -23.90 15.99
C GLU A 40 -20.76 -23.79 15.72
N ALA A 41 -20.11 -22.68 16.10
CA ALA A 41 -18.69 -22.43 15.82
C ALA A 41 -17.99 -21.62 16.91
N ALA A 42 -16.75 -22.00 17.21
CA ALA A 42 -15.90 -21.23 18.12
C ALA A 42 -15.55 -19.86 17.52
N ALA A 43 -15.24 -18.89 18.39
CA ALA A 43 -14.73 -17.59 17.96
C ALA A 43 -13.44 -17.81 17.16
N TYR A 44 -13.32 -17.13 16.04
CA TYR A 44 -12.14 -17.16 15.20
C TYR A 44 -11.84 -15.78 14.65
N THR A 45 -10.58 -15.57 14.32
CA THR A 45 -10.11 -14.32 13.74
C THR A 45 -9.54 -14.63 12.38
N ASP A 46 -9.93 -13.86 11.38
CA ASP A 46 -9.35 -13.93 10.05
C ASP A 46 -8.93 -12.55 9.57
N TYR A 47 -8.17 -12.52 8.47
CA TYR A 47 -7.73 -11.31 7.82
C TYR A 47 -8.34 -11.23 6.44
N VAL A 48 -8.97 -10.11 6.15
CA VAL A 48 -9.53 -9.79 4.84
C VAL A 48 -8.66 -8.75 4.17
N CYS A 49 -8.33 -8.98 2.89
CA CYS A 49 -7.56 -8.03 2.09
C CYS A 49 -8.01 -8.05 0.64
N GLU A 50 -7.59 -7.05 -0.12
CA GLU A 50 -7.69 -7.06 -1.58
C GLU A 50 -6.36 -7.51 -2.16
N SER A 51 -6.36 -8.53 -3.00
CA SER A 51 -5.19 -9.03 -3.70
C SER A 51 -5.29 -8.82 -5.21
N ARG A 52 -4.15 -8.60 -5.86
CA ARG A 52 -4.03 -8.49 -7.31
C ARG A 52 -2.67 -9.03 -7.74
N GLU A 53 -2.66 -9.81 -8.81
CA GLU A 53 -1.42 -10.21 -9.46
C GLU A 53 -0.88 -9.08 -10.35
N ILE A 54 0.39 -8.75 -10.20
CA ILE A 54 1.06 -7.70 -10.93
C ILE A 54 2.45 -8.17 -11.38
N PRO A 55 2.85 -7.91 -12.65
CA PRO A 55 4.21 -8.16 -13.08
C PRO A 55 5.21 -7.35 -12.24
N VAL A 56 6.39 -7.91 -11.98
CA VAL A 56 7.48 -7.22 -11.26
C VAL A 56 7.77 -5.85 -11.88
N SER A 57 7.85 -5.78 -13.21
CA SER A 57 8.13 -4.54 -13.94
C SER A 57 7.04 -3.48 -13.79
N GLU A 58 5.76 -3.88 -13.70
CA GLU A 58 4.65 -2.95 -13.48
C GLU A 58 4.67 -2.44 -12.03
N TYR A 59 5.01 -3.31 -11.06
CA TYR A 59 5.17 -2.89 -9.67
C TYR A 59 6.32 -1.90 -9.48
N GLU A 60 7.49 -2.17 -10.08
CA GLU A 60 8.64 -1.25 -10.03
C GLU A 60 8.32 0.10 -10.69
N MET A 61 7.61 0.11 -11.81
CA MET A 61 7.15 1.34 -12.46
C MET A 61 6.22 2.14 -11.55
N LEU A 62 5.22 1.50 -10.92
CA LEU A 62 4.30 2.16 -10.01
C LEU A 62 5.01 2.75 -8.78
N LYS A 63 5.98 2.00 -8.24
CA LYS A 63 6.80 2.46 -7.12
C LYS A 63 7.63 3.69 -7.51
N SER A 64 8.26 3.67 -8.69
CA SER A 64 9.02 4.81 -9.19
C SER A 64 8.14 6.06 -9.38
N ILE A 65 6.90 5.91 -9.84
CA ILE A 65 5.94 7.05 -9.93
C ILE A 65 5.58 7.60 -8.55
N GLU A 66 5.41 6.73 -7.54
CA GLU A 66 5.13 7.16 -6.16
C GLU A 66 6.32 7.94 -5.54
N GLU A 67 7.54 7.47 -5.77
CA GLU A 67 8.78 8.14 -5.37
C GLU A 67 8.92 9.52 -6.04
N ILE A 68 8.69 9.61 -7.36
CA ILE A 68 8.71 10.89 -8.08
C ILE A 68 7.68 11.88 -7.51
N ARG A 69 6.46 11.42 -7.22
CA ARG A 69 5.40 12.27 -6.65
C ARG A 69 5.75 12.79 -5.25
N THR A 70 6.47 12.00 -4.45
CA THR A 70 6.93 12.44 -3.13
C THR A 70 8.10 13.41 -3.23
N GLU A 71 9.04 13.19 -4.16
CA GLU A 71 10.16 14.11 -4.43
C GLU A 71 9.67 15.47 -4.96
N GLU A 72 8.68 15.48 -5.85
CA GLU A 72 8.05 16.73 -6.33
C GLU A 72 7.38 17.49 -5.18
N ALA A 73 6.62 16.79 -4.33
CA ALA A 73 5.96 17.40 -3.17
C ALA A 73 6.96 17.97 -2.15
N VAL A 74 8.07 17.28 -1.91
CA VAL A 74 9.15 17.77 -1.03
C VAL A 74 9.84 18.98 -1.66
N THR A 75 10.11 18.95 -2.96
CA THR A 75 10.73 20.07 -3.68
C THR A 75 9.85 21.31 -3.64
N ALA A 76 8.54 21.16 -3.90
CA ALA A 76 7.57 22.25 -3.81
C ALA A 76 7.49 22.85 -2.39
N ALA A 77 7.55 22.00 -1.35
CA ALA A 77 7.56 22.47 0.04
C ALA A 77 8.85 23.25 0.40
N ILE A 78 10.01 22.83 -0.14
CA ILE A 78 11.28 23.54 0.06
C ILE A 78 11.27 24.89 -0.67
N ASP A 79 10.73 24.95 -1.89
CA ASP A 79 10.62 26.19 -2.65
C ASP A 79 9.72 27.22 -1.93
N GLU A 80 8.56 26.79 -1.43
CA GLU A 80 7.65 27.63 -0.65
C GLU A 80 8.32 28.16 0.64
N TYR A 81 9.02 27.29 1.38
CA TYR A 81 9.75 27.67 2.59
C TYR A 81 10.89 28.67 2.28
N THR A 82 11.60 28.47 1.17
CA THR A 82 12.67 29.37 0.73
C THR A 82 12.12 30.73 0.32
N MET A 83 10.97 30.78 -0.37
CA MET A 83 10.29 32.03 -0.68
C MET A 83 9.82 32.78 0.58
N GLN A 84 9.25 32.07 1.57
CA GLN A 84 8.85 32.69 2.85
C GLN A 84 10.04 33.30 3.62
N LEU A 85 11.21 32.65 3.58
CA LEU A 85 12.43 33.20 4.19
C LEU A 85 12.95 34.44 3.47
N MET A 86 12.82 34.49 2.13
CA MET A 86 13.19 35.68 1.34
C MET A 86 12.19 36.84 1.54
N GLU A 87 10.90 36.57 1.67
CA GLU A 87 9.86 37.60 1.87
C GLU A 87 9.84 38.13 3.31
N GLY A 88 10.29 37.34 4.29
CA GLY A 88 10.45 37.72 5.69
C GLY A 88 11.67 38.59 6.01
N GLY A 89 12.52 38.92 5.01
CA GLY A 89 13.63 39.87 5.17
C GLY A 89 14.71 39.43 6.16
N LEU A 90 15.18 38.19 6.06
CA LEU A 90 16.30 37.70 6.88
C LEU A 90 17.44 37.14 6.01
N LEU A 91 17.96 37.98 5.12
CA LEU A 91 19.30 37.86 4.49
C LEU A 91 19.92 39.27 4.37
#